data_AF-A0A2S7KGN5-F1
#
_entry.id   AF-A0A2S7KGN5-F1
#
_cell.length_a   1.000
_cell.length_b   1.000
_cell.length_c   1.000
_cell.angle_alpha   90.00
_cell.angle_beta   90.00
_cell.angle_gamma   90.00
#
_symmetry.space_group_name_H-M   'P 1'
#
loop_
_entity.id
_entity.type
_entity.pdbx_description
1 polymer ?
#
loop_
_entity_poly.entity_id
_entity_poly.type
_entity_poly.pdbx_seq_one_letter_code
_entity_poly.pdbx_strand_id
1 'polypeptide(L)' 'MELGGNFLDTADVYEPFTNERLTTKAIEGKRNHYILATKFGCKTDDNEQVTWKINISYW' A
#
# COMPACT_ATOMS: atom_id res chain seq x y z
N MET A 1 -7.16 9.43 12.87
CA MET A 1 -7.14 10.78 12.25
C MET A 1 -7.69 11.80 13.22
N GLU A 2 -6.85 12.39 14.06
CA GLU A 2 -7.25 13.47 14.98
C GLU A 2 -6.64 14.83 14.59
N LEU A 3 -5.75 14.87 13.60
CA LEU A 3 -5.02 16.07 13.16
C LEU A 3 -5.52 16.66 11.84
N GLY A 4 -6.67 16.22 11.31
CA GLY A 4 -7.30 16.80 10.12
C GLY A 4 -6.72 16.41 8.75
N GLY A 5 -5.72 15.53 8.69
CA GLY A 5 -5.17 15.02 7.42
C GLY A 5 -6.10 14.00 6.74
N ASN A 6 -6.26 14.12 5.41
CA ASN A 6 -7.10 13.24 4.57
C ASN A 6 -6.34 12.51 3.45
N PHE A 7 -5.02 12.72 3.32
CA PHE A 7 -4.17 12.06 2.34
C PHE A 7 -3.43 10.89 3.00
N LEU A 8 -3.66 9.67 2.50
CA LEU A 8 -3.04 8.44 2.98
C LEU A 8 -2.14 7.87 1.89
N ASP A 9 -0.90 7.60 2.26
CA ASP A 9 0.12 7.08 1.36
C ASP A 9 0.67 5.76 1.92
N THR A 10 0.62 4.70 1.11
CA THR A 10 1.15 3.37 1.46
C THR A 10 1.94 2.78 0.27
N ALA A 11 2.59 1.64 0.49
CA ALA A 11 3.29 0.88 -0.54
C ALA A 11 3.44 -0.60 -0.12
N ASP A 12 3.46 -1.48 -1.11
CA ASP A 12 3.72 -2.93 -0.95
C ASP A 12 5.14 -3.24 -0.46
N VAL A 13 6.11 -2.39 -0.79
CA VAL A 13 7.53 -2.54 -0.42
C VAL A 13 7.81 -2.22 1.05
N TYR A 14 6.88 -1.54 1.73
CA TYR A 14 7.07 -1.14 3.14
C TYR A 14 6.96 -2.33 4.10
N GLU A 15 6.17 -3.34 3.75
CA GLU A 15 6.16 -4.71 4.26
C GLU A 15 5.18 -5.51 3.37
N PRO A 16 5.46 -6.77 2.99
CA PRO A 16 4.55 -7.54 2.15
C PRO A 16 3.15 -7.64 2.79
N PHE A 17 2.18 -6.93 2.20
CA PHE A 17 0.74 -7.04 2.45
C PHE A 17 0.21 -6.56 3.82
N THR A 18 1.04 -6.25 4.82
CA THR A 18 0.58 -5.83 6.17
C THR A 18 0.06 -4.39 6.19
N ASN A 19 0.80 -3.45 5.60
CA ASN A 19 0.53 -2.02 5.72
C ASN A 19 -0.74 -1.57 4.97
N GLU A 20 -1.01 -2.17 3.82
CA GLU A 20 -2.24 -1.92 3.07
C GLU A 20 -3.47 -2.43 3.83
N ARG A 21 -3.37 -3.60 4.48
CA ARG A 21 -4.46 -4.15 5.29
C ARG A 21 -4.78 -3.28 6.50
N LEU A 22 -3.77 -2.74 7.17
CA LEU A 22 -3.94 -1.81 8.28
C LEU A 22 -4.57 -0.49 7.82
N THR A 23 -4.14 0.02 6.66
CA THR A 23 -4.72 1.23 6.07
C THR A 23 -6.19 1.05 5.73
N THR A 24 -6.57 -0.07 5.11
CA THR A 24 -7.98 -0.40 4.79
C THR A 24 -8.83 -0.49 6.05
N LYS A 25 -8.34 -1.16 7.11
CA LYS A 25 -9.04 -1.22 8.40
C LYS A 25 -9.21 0.16 9.04
N ALA A 26 -8.22 1.04 8.92
CA ALA A 26 -8.27 2.38 9.49
C ALA A 26 -9.30 3.30 8.82
N ILE A 27 -9.68 3.02 7.56
CA ILE A 27 -10.63 3.85 6.78
C ILE A 27 -11.97 3.15 6.49
N GLU A 28 -12.20 1.96 7.05
CA GLU A 28 -13.42 1.19 6.87
C GLU A 28 -14.66 2.03 7.23
N GLY A 29 -15.68 1.99 6.36
CA GLY A 29 -16.88 2.81 6.49
C GLY A 29 -16.70 4.32 6.21
N LYS A 30 -15.48 4.79 5.90
CA LYS A 30 -15.17 6.21 5.65
C LYS A 30 -14.32 6.41 4.38
N ARG A 31 -14.39 5.48 3.42
CA ARG A 31 -13.55 5.49 2.20
C ARG A 31 -13.56 6.83 1.46
N ASN A 32 -14.72 7.47 1.36
CA ASN A 32 -14.89 8.73 0.63
C ASN A 32 -14.25 9.94 1.32
N HIS A 33 -13.80 9.81 2.57
CA HIS A 33 -13.17 10.90 3.32
C HIS A 33 -11.66 10.97 3.07
N TYR A 34 -11.08 10.00 2.34
CA TYR A 34 -9.64 9.87 2.16
C TYR A 34 -9.24 9.79 0.69
N ILE A 35 -8.16 10.50 0.35
CA ILE A 35 -7.40 10.27 -0.87
C ILE A 35 -6.35 9.22 -0.53
N LEU A 36 -6.44 8.04 -1.17
CA LEU A 36 -5.55 6.91 -0.92
C LEU A 36 -4.62 6.71 -2.12
N ALA A 37 -3.31 6.81 -1.88
CA ALA A 37 -2.27 6.47 -2.82
C ALA A 37 -1.57 5.16 -2.39
N THR A 38 -1.40 4.23 -3.32
CA THR A 38 -0.55 3.04 -3.15
C THR A 38 0.49 2.96 -4.26
N LYS A 39 1.60 2.26 -4.00
CA LYS A 39 2.72 2.03 -4.91
C LYS A 39 2.99 0.54 -4.96
N PHE A 40 3.37 0.05 -6.14
CA PHE A 40 3.72 -1.33 -6.36
C PHE A 40 5.20 -1.45 -6.76
N GLY A 41 5.95 -2.27 -6.05
CA GLY A 41 7.31 -2.65 -6.36
C GLY A 41 7.37 -3.78 -7.39
N CYS A 42 8.44 -3.79 -8.17
CA CYS A 42 8.83 -4.99 -8.91
C CYS A 42 9.65 -5.89 -7.98
N LYS A 43 9.40 -7.21 -8.02
CA LYS A 43 10.25 -8.15 -7.29
C LYS A 43 11.67 -8.12 -7.85
N THR A 44 12.64 -8.09 -6.96
CA THR A 44 14.05 -8.33 -7.25
C THR A 44 14.38 -9.78 -6.90
N ASP A 45 15.17 -10.47 -7.72
CA ASP A 45 15.66 -11.82 -7.39
C ASP A 45 16.92 -11.76 -6.50
N ASP A 46 17.42 -12.94 -6.11
CA ASP A 46 18.61 -13.09 -5.25
C ASP A 46 19.90 -12.57 -5.92
N ASN A 47 19.86 -12.25 -7.22
CA ASN A 47 20.97 -11.69 -7.99
C ASN A 47 20.79 -10.17 -8.22
N GLU A 48 19.90 -9.53 -7.45
CA GLU A 48 19.60 -8.10 -7.54
C GLU A 48 18.97 -7.66 -8.88
N GLN A 49 18.40 -8.61 -9.65
CA GLN A 49 17.78 -8.32 -10.94
C GLN A 49 16.27 -8.08 -10.80
N VAL A 50 15.78 -7.04 -11.49
CA VAL A 50 14.35 -6.75 -11.58
C VAL A 50 13.65 -7.86 -12.39
N THR A 51 12.77 -8.61 -11.73
CA THR A 51 12.07 -9.76 -12.34
C THR A 51 10.87 -9.36 -13.20
N TRP A 52 10.53 -8.06 -13.24
CA TRP A 52 9.32 -7.50 -13.88
C TRP A 52 7.99 -8.08 -13.38
N LYS A 53 8.03 -8.93 -12.34
CA LYS A 53 6.84 -9.37 -11.62
C LYS A 53 6.40 -8.24 -10.71
N ILE A 54 5.23 -7.69 -11.00
CA ILE A 54 4.58 -6.70 -10.17
C ILE A 54 4.04 -7.44 -8.93
N ASN A 55 4.37 -6.95 -7.74
CA ASN A 55 3.66 -7.33 -6.53
C ASN A 55 2.29 -6.66 -6.57
N ILE A 56 1.28 -7.35 -7.05
CA ILE A 56 -0.10 -6.85 -7.01
C ILE A 56 -0.73 -7.36 -5.73
N SER A 57 -1.25 -6.44 -4.93
CA SER A 57 -2.13 -6.77 -3.82
C SER A 57 -3.52 -7.09 -4.36
N TYR A 58 -3.98 -8.32 -4.17
CA TYR A 58 -5.33 -8.74 -4.54
C TYR A 58 -6.29 -8.43 -3.38
N TRP A 59 -7.09 -7.38 -3.52
CA TRP A 59 -8.26 -7.10 -2.67
C TRP A 59 -9.38 -6.51 -3.52
#